data_AF-A0A5A7ZYQ3-F1
#
_entry.id   AF-A0A5A7ZYQ3-F1
#
_cell.length_a   1.000
_cell.length_b   1.000
_cell.length_c   1.000
_cell.angle_alpha   90.00
_cell.angle_beta   90.00
_cell.angle_gamma   90.00
#
_symmetry.space_group_name_H-M   'P 1'
#
loop_
_entity.id
_entity.type
_entity.pdbx_description
1 polymer ?
#
loop_
_entity_poly.entity_id
_entity_poly.type
_entity_poly.pdbx_seq_one_letter_code
_entity_poly.pdbx_strand_id
1 'polypeptide(L)'
;MSLSIGRRILLGFFAITVVVVALGLYALEQIGAVRDTTDAIVRRDMTILRQLDDLGNEARDLGLLRRSAVIAMLLQAQGRPAGTEDLLATWRQTAAQVENRLATTVQLATEYRTRSASLERVASWDRIAAAANAVQGAFREVKALGEAQFAAIARQDVAAVEARNVEITRLQAPFLEGIKNLRSQLDGGMALGQRAAQEVYERSRLSIYLTLAASVLLAILITWLISRAVVRPLETVMAFVARVGAGDLSGQLAAGGRDEIGRLGGTLNAMVAGLSDLARTNRAATADLNAAAAEIRASAQEQAASVEQQF
;
A
#
# COMPACT_ATOMS: atom_id res chain seq x y z
N MET A 1 13.44 -37.36 13.33
CA MET A 1 12.11 -37.52 13.96
C MET A 1 11.05 -37.17 12.93
N SER A 2 10.14 -38.08 12.57
CA SER A 2 9.01 -37.75 11.68
C SER A 2 7.97 -36.95 12.45
N LEU A 3 7.48 -35.84 11.88
CA LEU A 3 6.41 -35.06 12.49
C LEU A 3 5.09 -35.82 12.44
N SER A 4 4.29 -35.66 13.50
CA SER A 4 2.94 -36.20 13.58
C SER A 4 1.99 -35.58 12.54
N ILE A 5 0.96 -36.31 12.10
CA ILE A 5 -0.08 -35.81 11.18
C ILE A 5 -0.71 -34.53 11.72
N GLY A 6 -1.10 -34.54 13.00
CA GLY A 6 -1.68 -33.38 13.68
C GLY A 6 -0.76 -32.17 13.60
N ARG A 7 0.55 -32.36 13.83
CA ARG A 7 1.54 -31.28 13.68
C ARG A 7 1.71 -30.83 12.23
N ARG A 8 1.64 -31.72 11.24
CA ARG A 8 1.72 -31.35 9.81
C ARG A 8 0.53 -30.48 9.38
N ILE A 9 -0.69 -30.85 9.79
CA ILE A 9 -1.91 -30.08 9.50
C ILE A 9 -1.85 -28.72 10.22
N LEU A 10 -1.51 -28.72 11.52
CA LEU A 10 -1.35 -27.48 12.30
C LEU A 10 -0.29 -26.56 11.68
N LEU A 11 0.85 -27.10 11.26
CA LEU A 11 1.89 -26.31 10.59
C LEU A 11 1.42 -25.75 9.26
N GLY A 12 0.67 -26.52 8.47
CA GLY A 12 0.10 -26.04 7.21
C GLY A 12 -0.91 -24.92 7.41
N PHE A 13 -1.84 -25.09 8.35
CA PHE A 13 -2.82 -24.07 8.70
C PHE A 13 -2.13 -22.81 9.27
N PHE A 14 -1.20 -23.00 10.20
CA PHE A 14 -0.40 -21.92 10.77
C PHE A 14 0.38 -21.16 9.69
N ALA A 15 1.02 -21.87 8.75
CA ALA A 15 1.73 -21.23 7.64
C ALA A 15 0.79 -20.39 6.77
N ILE A 16 -0.40 -20.89 6.42
CA ILE A 16 -1.40 -20.13 5.67
C ILE A 16 -1.85 -18.89 6.45
N THR A 17 -2.14 -19.03 7.75
CA THR A 17 -2.52 -17.90 8.59
C THR A 17 -1.43 -16.84 8.67
N VAL A 18 -0.16 -17.26 8.86
CA VAL A 18 0.99 -16.34 8.88
C VAL A 18 1.13 -15.60 7.56
N VAL A 19 0.96 -16.28 6.42
CA VAL A 19 1.02 -15.66 5.10
C VAL A 19 -0.10 -14.62 4.92
N VAL A 20 -1.33 -14.93 5.33
CA VAL A 20 -2.47 -14.00 5.25
C VAL A 20 -2.26 -12.78 6.14
N VAL A 21 -1.77 -12.98 7.36
CA VAL A 21 -1.47 -11.87 8.28
C VAL A 21 -0.32 -11.01 7.75
N ALA A 22 0.76 -11.63 7.28
CA ALA A 22 1.90 -10.92 6.71
C ALA A 22 1.49 -10.11 5.47
N LEU A 23 0.65 -10.68 4.60
CA LEU A 23 0.06 -9.98 3.46
C LEU A 23 -0.78 -8.78 3.90
N GLY A 24 -1.63 -8.95 4.91
CA GLY A 24 -2.47 -7.88 5.44
C GLY A 24 -1.64 -6.73 5.99
N LEU A 25 -0.61 -7.05 6.79
CA LEU A 25 0.32 -6.05 7.33
C LEU A 25 1.09 -5.33 6.22
N TYR A 26 1.63 -6.08 5.25
CA TYR A 26 2.34 -5.52 4.12
C TYR A 26 1.45 -4.58 3.28
N ALA A 27 0.20 -4.97 3.01
CA ALA A 27 -0.74 -4.15 2.27
C ALA A 27 -1.07 -2.84 3.02
N LEU A 28 -1.25 -2.92 4.35
CA LEU A 28 -1.48 -1.73 5.18
C LEU A 28 -0.28 -0.78 5.18
N GLU A 29 0.94 -1.32 5.32
CA GLU A 29 2.18 -0.55 5.25
C GLU A 29 2.35 0.13 3.89
N GLN A 30 2.09 -0.61 2.80
CA GLN A 30 2.20 -0.09 1.45
C GLN A 30 1.18 1.05 1.19
N ILE A 31 -0.07 0.90 1.64
CA ILE A 31 -1.08 1.96 1.55
C ILE A 31 -0.66 3.19 2.36
N GLY A 32 -0.10 2.98 3.56
CA GLY A 32 0.44 4.06 4.39
C GLY A 32 1.55 4.84 3.68
N ALA A 33 2.53 4.13 3.11
CA ALA A 33 3.63 4.75 2.37
C ALA A 33 3.17 5.55 1.14
N VAL A 34 2.20 5.03 0.38
CA VAL A 34 1.59 5.74 -0.75
C VAL A 34 0.91 7.02 -0.28
N ARG A 35 0.09 6.93 0.77
CA ARG A 35 -0.62 8.07 1.33
C ARG A 35 0.36 9.14 1.79
N ASP A 36 1.35 8.79 2.60
CA ASP A 36 2.27 9.75 3.21
C ASP A 36 3.15 10.43 2.15
N THR A 37 3.58 9.68 1.11
CA THR A 37 4.33 10.24 -0.01
C THR A 37 3.47 11.20 -0.84
N THR A 38 2.23 10.81 -1.14
CA THR A 38 1.29 11.63 -1.92
C THR A 38 0.91 12.90 -1.15
N ASP A 39 0.59 12.77 0.14
CA ASP A 39 0.31 13.89 1.03
C ASP A 39 1.50 14.86 1.09
N ALA A 40 2.72 14.35 1.18
CA ALA A 40 3.91 15.19 1.19
C ALA A 40 4.06 15.98 -0.13
N ILE A 41 3.80 15.37 -1.28
CA ILE A 41 3.85 16.05 -2.58
C ILE A 41 2.76 17.14 -2.64
N VAL A 42 1.51 16.77 -2.35
CA VAL A 42 0.36 17.69 -2.44
C VAL A 42 0.48 18.85 -1.45
N ARG A 43 0.88 18.58 -0.20
CA ARG A 43 1.03 19.62 0.83
C ARG A 43 2.11 20.64 0.43
N ARG A 44 3.25 20.19 -0.07
CA ARG A 44 4.35 21.08 -0.52
C ARG A 44 3.87 22.02 -1.62
N ASP A 45 3.20 21.47 -2.63
CA ASP A 45 2.67 22.24 -3.76
C ASP A 45 1.59 23.22 -3.31
N MET A 46 0.65 22.79 -2.45
CA MET A 46 -0.40 23.64 -1.89
C MET A 46 0.15 24.79 -1.04
N THR A 47 1.24 24.56 -0.28
CA THR A 47 1.89 25.61 0.50
C THR A 47 2.42 26.71 -0.40
N ILE A 48 3.12 26.37 -1.49
CA ILE A 48 3.61 27.39 -2.43
C ILE A 48 2.45 28.06 -3.16
N LEU A 49 1.43 27.30 -3.57
CA LEU A 49 0.25 27.85 -4.25
C LEU A 49 -0.41 28.97 -3.43
N ARG A 50 -0.67 28.71 -2.14
CA ARG A 50 -1.23 29.71 -1.23
C ARG A 50 -0.32 30.93 -1.07
N GLN A 51 1.00 30.72 -0.95
CA GLN A 51 1.97 31.82 -0.89
C GLN A 51 1.91 32.70 -2.15
N LEU A 52 1.76 32.09 -3.33
CA LEU A 52 1.68 32.82 -4.60
C LEU A 52 0.33 33.53 -4.80
N ASP A 53 -0.77 32.94 -4.33
CA ASP A 53 -2.09 33.58 -4.31
C ASP A 53 -2.06 34.86 -3.47
N ASP A 54 -1.57 34.76 -2.23
CA ASP A 54 -1.43 35.89 -1.32
C ASP A 54 -0.48 36.95 -1.89
N LEU A 55 0.68 36.52 -2.40
CA LEU A 55 1.66 37.40 -3.04
C LEU A 55 1.03 38.20 -4.19
N GLY A 56 0.23 37.55 -5.03
CA GLY A 56 -0.47 38.20 -6.14
C GLY A 56 -1.49 39.23 -5.67
N ASN A 57 -2.16 39.00 -4.54
CA ASN A 57 -3.10 39.95 -3.96
C ASN A 57 -2.36 41.14 -3.33
N GLU A 58 -1.37 40.90 -2.48
CA GLU A 58 -0.56 41.93 -1.83
C GLU A 58 0.19 42.82 -2.86
N ALA A 59 0.68 42.22 -3.95
CA ALA A 59 1.31 42.95 -5.05
C ALA A 59 0.33 43.92 -5.76
N ARG A 60 -0.95 43.56 -5.88
CA ARG A 60 -1.99 44.45 -6.43
C ARG A 60 -2.34 45.54 -5.41
N ASP A 61 -2.45 45.19 -4.13
CA ASP A 61 -2.76 46.13 -3.06
C ASP A 61 -1.70 47.23 -2.94
N LEU A 62 -0.42 46.92 -3.11
CA LEU A 62 0.64 47.94 -3.20
C LEU A 62 0.38 48.95 -4.31
N GLY A 63 -0.09 48.47 -5.46
CA GLY A 63 -0.49 49.33 -6.58
C GLY A 63 -1.65 50.23 -6.24
N LEU A 64 -2.67 49.70 -5.56
CA LEU A 64 -3.86 50.42 -5.14
C LEU A 64 -3.52 51.49 -4.08
N LEU A 65 -2.84 51.11 -3.00
CA LEU A 65 -2.41 52.02 -1.93
C LEU A 65 -1.60 53.20 -2.47
N ARG A 66 -0.66 52.91 -3.37
CA ARG A 66 0.14 53.94 -4.05
C ARG A 66 -0.73 54.88 -4.89
N ARG A 67 -1.63 54.33 -5.73
CA ARG A 67 -2.54 55.15 -6.55
C ARG A 67 -3.45 56.01 -5.68
N SER A 68 -3.98 55.47 -4.58
CA SER A 68 -4.77 56.20 -3.60
C SER A 68 -3.99 57.35 -2.97
N ALA A 69 -2.72 57.15 -2.63
CA ALA A 69 -1.86 58.21 -2.10
C ALA A 69 -1.61 59.33 -3.12
N VAL A 70 -1.38 58.99 -4.39
CA VAL A 70 -1.25 59.98 -5.47
C VAL A 70 -2.55 60.78 -5.65
N ILE A 71 -3.71 60.10 -5.68
CA ILE A 71 -5.02 60.76 -5.80
C ILE A 71 -5.28 61.69 -4.61
N ALA A 72 -5.01 61.24 -3.39
CA ALA A 72 -5.20 62.04 -2.19
C ALA A 72 -4.33 63.32 -2.21
N MET A 73 -3.07 63.22 -2.64
CA MET A 73 -2.20 64.38 -2.82
C MET A 73 -2.75 65.37 -3.85
N LEU A 74 -3.20 64.89 -5.01
CA LEU A 74 -3.76 65.75 -6.07
C LEU A 74 -5.05 66.46 -5.60
N LEU A 75 -5.89 65.79 -4.80
CA LEU A 75 -7.06 66.41 -4.18
C LEU A 75 -6.67 67.50 -3.18
N GLN A 76 -5.68 67.24 -2.31
CA GLN A 76 -5.15 68.24 -1.38
C GLN A 76 -4.57 69.46 -2.11
N ALA A 77 -3.86 69.26 -3.23
CA ALA A 77 -3.34 70.33 -4.06
C ALA A 77 -4.45 71.22 -4.68
N GLN A 78 -5.68 70.69 -4.83
CA GLN A 78 -6.87 71.43 -5.26
C GLN A 78 -7.69 72.01 -4.08
N GLY A 79 -7.16 71.97 -2.86
CA GLY A 79 -7.86 72.44 -1.65
C GLY A 79 -8.99 71.53 -1.17
N ARG A 80 -9.09 70.30 -1.68
CA ARG A 80 -10.08 69.30 -1.23
C ARG A 80 -9.51 68.46 -0.09
N PRO A 81 -10.27 68.18 0.97
CA PRO A 81 -9.81 67.29 2.04
C PRO A 81 -9.63 65.87 1.48
N ALA A 82 -8.48 65.26 1.77
CA ALA A 82 -8.21 63.86 1.49
C ALA A 82 -7.40 63.25 2.63
N GLY A 83 -7.83 62.08 3.10
CA GLY A 83 -7.11 61.31 4.11
C GLY A 83 -5.87 60.67 3.51
N THR A 84 -4.71 61.03 4.05
CA THR A 84 -3.41 60.40 3.73
C THR A 84 -2.81 59.65 4.93
N GLU A 85 -3.50 59.71 6.06
CA GLU A 85 -3.12 59.03 7.30
C GLU A 85 -2.99 57.52 7.03
N ASP A 86 -1.89 56.96 7.52
CA ASP A 86 -1.52 55.54 7.45
C ASP A 86 -1.31 54.90 6.07
N LEU A 87 -1.47 55.61 4.94
CA LEU A 87 -1.24 55.04 3.60
C LEU A 87 0.21 54.57 3.40
N LEU A 88 1.19 55.38 3.83
CA LEU A 88 2.61 55.02 3.74
C LEU A 88 2.96 53.85 4.68
N ALA A 89 2.44 53.88 5.90
CA ALA A 89 2.68 52.81 6.89
C ALA A 89 2.13 51.47 6.38
N THR A 90 0.88 51.48 5.89
CA THR A 90 0.22 50.31 5.30
C THR A 90 0.97 49.83 4.07
N TRP A 91 1.36 50.73 3.16
CA TRP A 91 2.12 50.37 1.97
C TRP A 91 3.47 49.73 2.32
N ARG A 92 4.21 50.27 3.30
CA ARG A 92 5.47 49.68 3.79
C ARG A 92 5.27 48.31 4.41
N GLN A 93 4.22 48.13 5.19
CA GLN A 93 3.87 46.84 5.78
C GLN A 93 3.56 45.81 4.70
N THR A 94 2.70 46.13 3.72
CA THR A 94 2.41 45.24 2.59
C THR A 94 3.67 44.96 1.76
N ALA A 95 4.56 45.95 1.59
CA ALA A 95 5.80 45.76 0.86
C ALA A 95 6.75 44.79 1.57
N ALA A 96 6.82 44.85 2.89
CA ALA A 96 7.57 43.90 3.71
C ALA A 96 6.96 42.48 3.64
N GLN A 97 5.63 42.36 3.60
CA GLN A 97 4.95 41.07 3.42
C GLN A 97 5.32 40.43 2.07
N VAL A 98 5.24 41.19 0.98
CA VAL A 98 5.64 40.74 -0.37
C VAL A 98 7.10 40.26 -0.39
N GLU A 99 8.00 41.03 0.22
CA GLU A 99 9.43 40.68 0.29
C GLU A 99 9.66 39.37 1.08
N ASN A 100 9.01 39.24 2.24
CA ASN A 100 9.10 38.06 3.09
C ASN A 100 8.52 36.81 2.41
N ARG A 101 7.40 36.95 1.69
CA ARG A 101 6.79 35.83 0.94
C ARG A 101 7.68 35.35 -0.18
N LEU A 102 8.25 36.26 -0.97
CA LEU A 102 9.20 35.90 -2.02
C LEU A 102 10.42 35.18 -1.46
N ALA A 103 11.00 35.69 -0.36
CA ALA A 103 12.11 35.03 0.32
C ALA A 103 11.72 33.62 0.82
N THR A 104 10.55 33.49 1.43
CA THR A 104 10.01 32.21 1.91
C THR A 104 9.77 31.24 0.76
N THR A 105 9.24 31.70 -0.38
CA THR A 105 9.05 30.88 -1.58
C THR A 105 10.39 30.34 -2.09
N VAL A 106 11.44 31.16 -2.15
CA VAL A 106 12.78 30.72 -2.56
C VAL A 106 13.34 29.67 -1.58
N GLN A 107 13.20 29.92 -0.28
CA GLN A 107 13.65 28.99 0.76
C GLN A 107 12.94 27.64 0.66
N LEU A 108 11.60 27.65 0.61
CA LEU A 108 10.80 26.43 0.52
C LEU A 108 11.06 25.67 -0.78
N ALA A 109 11.19 26.36 -1.92
CA ALA A 109 11.55 25.71 -3.19
C ALA A 109 12.90 25.01 -3.09
N THR A 110 13.89 25.65 -2.45
CA THR A 110 15.21 25.06 -2.21
C THR A 110 15.14 23.86 -1.27
N GLU A 111 14.35 23.93 -0.20
CA GLU A 111 14.14 22.80 0.71
C GLU A 111 13.46 21.63 -0.02
N TYR A 112 12.38 21.89 -0.75
CA TYR A 112 11.61 20.87 -1.44
C TYR A 112 12.39 20.21 -2.58
N ARG A 113 13.31 20.95 -3.21
CA ARG A 113 14.29 20.41 -4.14
C ARG A 113 15.08 19.26 -3.50
N THR A 114 15.64 19.46 -2.31
CA THR A 114 16.47 18.43 -1.64
C THR A 114 15.68 17.18 -1.20
N ARG A 115 14.37 17.33 -0.98
CA ARG A 115 13.46 16.25 -0.57
C ARG A 115 12.71 15.60 -1.73
N SER A 116 13.08 15.91 -2.97
CA SER A 116 12.45 15.37 -4.17
C SER A 116 13.22 14.17 -4.69
N ALA A 117 12.56 13.03 -4.85
CA ALA A 117 13.17 11.80 -5.36
C ALA A 117 13.33 11.79 -6.90
N SER A 118 12.51 12.56 -7.62
CA SER A 118 12.53 12.65 -9.09
C SER A 118 13.39 13.82 -9.56
N LEU A 119 14.26 13.58 -10.55
CA LEU A 119 15.06 14.59 -11.22
C LEU A 119 14.19 15.68 -11.87
N GLU A 120 13.03 15.32 -12.42
CA GLU A 120 12.09 16.27 -13.02
C GLU A 120 11.51 17.21 -11.95
N ARG A 121 11.22 16.68 -10.76
CA ARG A 121 10.73 17.48 -9.63
C ARG A 121 11.81 18.40 -9.08
N VAL A 122 13.06 17.94 -9.01
CA VAL A 122 14.22 18.77 -8.67
C VAL A 122 14.32 19.96 -9.65
N ALA A 123 14.29 19.69 -10.95
CA ALA A 123 14.35 20.74 -11.97
C ALA A 123 13.15 21.69 -11.95
N SER A 124 11.97 21.21 -11.56
CA SER A 124 10.79 22.06 -11.35
C SER A 124 10.99 23.04 -10.19
N TRP A 125 11.50 22.58 -9.06
CA TRP A 125 11.78 23.44 -7.92
C TRP A 125 12.87 24.46 -8.21
N ASP A 126 13.87 24.09 -9.01
CA ASP A 126 14.89 25.03 -9.49
C ASP A 126 14.31 26.15 -10.33
N ARG A 127 13.38 25.84 -11.25
CA ARG A 127 12.67 26.86 -12.05
C ARG A 127 11.82 27.77 -11.18
N ILE A 128 11.13 27.23 -10.18
CA ILE A 128 10.33 28.02 -9.22
C ILE A 128 11.23 28.94 -8.41
N ALA A 129 12.34 28.44 -7.87
CA ALA A 129 13.30 29.25 -7.11
C ALA A 129 13.93 30.35 -7.97
N ALA A 130 14.31 30.05 -9.20
CA ALA A 130 14.87 31.02 -10.14
C ALA A 130 13.84 32.11 -10.50
N ALA A 131 12.60 31.72 -10.81
CA ALA A 131 11.52 32.66 -11.10
C ALA A 131 11.18 33.53 -9.88
N ALA A 132 11.14 32.97 -8.67
CA ALA A 132 10.91 33.74 -7.45
C ALA A 132 12.03 34.76 -7.17
N ASN A 133 13.30 34.38 -7.40
CA ASN A 133 14.43 35.32 -7.31
C ASN A 133 14.32 36.46 -8.34
N ALA A 134 13.91 36.16 -9.58
CA ALA A 134 13.70 37.19 -10.62
C ALA A 134 12.58 38.16 -10.22
N VAL A 135 11.47 37.64 -9.69
CA VAL A 135 10.37 38.47 -9.16
C VAL A 135 10.82 39.30 -7.98
N GLN A 136 11.64 38.75 -7.08
CA GLN A 136 12.23 39.50 -5.97
C GLN A 136 13.12 40.64 -6.43
N GLY A 137 13.93 40.43 -7.49
CA GLY A 137 14.70 41.50 -8.12
C GLY A 137 13.82 42.62 -8.65
N ALA A 138 12.82 42.29 -9.47
CA ALA A 138 11.86 43.26 -10.00
C ALA A 138 11.09 44.01 -8.89
N PHE A 139 10.73 43.30 -7.82
CA PHE A 139 10.05 43.89 -6.68
C PHE A 139 10.90 44.94 -5.95
N ARG A 140 12.21 44.70 -5.79
CA ARG A 140 13.12 45.68 -5.15
C ARG A 140 13.12 47.01 -5.89
N GLU A 141 13.10 46.99 -7.22
CA GLU A 141 13.01 48.20 -8.04
C GLU A 141 11.67 48.92 -7.86
N VAL A 142 10.55 48.19 -7.91
CA VAL A 142 9.20 48.75 -7.67
C VAL A 142 9.08 49.35 -6.28
N LYS A 143 9.62 48.67 -5.25
CA LYS A 143 9.65 49.14 -3.86
C LYS A 143 10.47 50.42 -3.73
N ALA A 144 11.68 50.47 -4.29
CA ALA A 144 12.53 51.65 -4.22
C ALA A 144 11.88 52.88 -4.87
N LEU A 145 11.26 52.71 -6.04
CA LEU A 145 10.52 53.81 -6.69
C LEU A 145 9.27 54.20 -5.91
N GLY A 146 8.56 53.24 -5.31
CA GLY A 146 7.42 53.50 -4.44
C GLY A 146 7.79 54.36 -3.24
N GLU A 147 8.84 54.00 -2.51
CA GLU A 147 9.38 54.81 -1.40
C GLU A 147 9.73 56.23 -1.84
N ALA A 148 10.41 56.37 -2.99
CA ALA A 148 10.76 57.67 -3.55
C ALA A 148 9.50 58.50 -3.93
N GLN A 149 8.45 57.85 -4.45
CA GLN A 149 7.19 58.52 -4.77
C GLN A 149 6.47 58.98 -3.49
N PHE A 150 6.42 58.15 -2.44
CA PHE A 150 5.86 58.56 -1.15
C PHE A 150 6.65 59.70 -0.50
N ALA A 151 7.98 59.72 -0.64
CA ALA A 151 8.80 60.84 -0.19
C ALA A 151 8.50 62.14 -0.95
N ALA A 152 8.21 62.06 -2.25
CA ALA A 152 7.76 63.20 -3.04
C ALA A 152 6.35 63.67 -2.65
N ILE A 153 5.43 62.75 -2.35
CA ILE A 153 4.10 63.06 -1.81
C ILE A 153 4.20 63.83 -0.50
N ALA A 154 5.07 63.39 0.41
CA ALA A 154 5.28 64.06 1.71
C ALA A 154 5.83 65.49 1.56
N ARG A 155 6.56 65.77 0.47
CA ARG A 155 7.06 67.12 0.12
C ARG A 155 6.08 67.93 -0.74
N GLN A 156 4.91 67.37 -1.07
CA GLN A 156 3.92 67.96 -1.98
C GLN A 156 4.50 68.31 -3.37
N ASP A 157 5.51 67.58 -3.82
CA ASP A 157 6.18 67.80 -5.11
C ASP A 157 5.46 67.03 -6.23
N VAL A 158 4.45 67.67 -6.81
CA VAL A 158 3.58 67.07 -7.85
C VAL A 158 4.39 66.62 -9.07
N ALA A 159 5.34 67.44 -9.53
CA ALA A 159 6.16 67.13 -10.70
C ALA A 159 7.01 65.86 -10.47
N ALA A 160 7.62 65.73 -9.29
CA ALA A 160 8.36 64.52 -8.94
C ALA A 160 7.46 63.28 -8.81
N VAL A 161 6.25 63.42 -8.27
CA VAL A 161 5.29 62.31 -8.16
C VAL A 161 4.84 61.82 -9.54
N GLU A 162 4.52 62.73 -10.46
CA GLU A 162 4.10 62.41 -11.83
C GLU A 162 5.21 61.74 -12.63
N ALA A 163 6.43 62.30 -12.59
CA ALA A 163 7.60 61.71 -13.26
C ALA A 163 7.84 60.26 -12.83
N ARG A 164 7.69 59.97 -11.53
CA ARG A 164 7.85 58.61 -10.99
C ARG A 164 6.66 57.70 -11.29
N ASN A 165 5.47 58.25 -11.48
CA ASN A 165 4.28 57.45 -11.77
C ASN A 165 4.41 56.68 -13.09
N VAL A 166 5.01 57.30 -14.11
CA VAL A 166 5.28 56.66 -15.42
C VAL A 166 6.26 55.50 -15.25
N GLU A 167 7.38 55.75 -14.55
CA GLU A 167 8.44 54.75 -14.33
C GLU A 167 7.92 53.54 -13.53
N ILE A 168 7.18 53.80 -12.44
CA ILE A 168 6.58 52.75 -11.61
C ILE A 168 5.58 51.93 -12.42
N THR A 169 4.72 52.57 -13.23
CA THR A 169 3.73 51.85 -14.05
C THR A 169 4.42 50.94 -15.06
N ARG A 170 5.54 51.38 -15.65
CA ARG A 170 6.35 50.59 -16.57
C ARG A 170 6.95 49.34 -15.92
N LEU A 171 7.40 49.43 -14.66
CA LEU A 171 8.00 48.30 -13.93
C LEU A 171 6.96 47.40 -13.23
N GLN A 172 5.79 47.95 -12.90
CA GLN A 172 4.73 47.21 -12.22
C GLN A 172 4.14 46.10 -13.09
N ALA A 173 3.97 46.33 -14.40
CA ALA A 173 3.45 45.31 -15.31
C ALA A 173 4.38 44.07 -15.42
N PRO A 174 5.70 44.22 -15.69
CA PRO A 174 6.65 43.11 -15.64
C PRO A 174 6.71 42.39 -14.28
N PHE A 175 6.59 43.13 -13.17
CA PHE A 175 6.56 42.53 -11.84
C PHE A 175 5.34 41.60 -11.64
N LEU A 176 4.13 42.07 -11.97
CA LEU A 176 2.92 41.27 -11.89
C LEU A 176 2.94 40.08 -12.87
N GLU A 177 3.50 40.28 -14.05
CA GLU A 177 3.68 39.21 -15.04
C GLU A 177 4.69 38.15 -14.56
N GLY A 178 5.75 38.59 -13.87
CA GLY A 178 6.70 37.70 -13.21
C GLY A 178 6.02 36.81 -12.15
N ILE A 179 5.11 37.35 -11.35
CA ILE A 179 4.31 36.57 -10.39
C ILE A 179 3.43 35.53 -11.11
N LYS A 180 2.78 35.91 -12.21
CA LYS A 180 1.99 34.96 -13.02
C LYS A 180 2.85 33.86 -13.62
N ASN A 181 4.03 34.20 -14.15
CA ASN A 181 4.98 33.24 -14.69
C ASN A 181 5.47 32.27 -13.61
N LEU A 182 5.77 32.77 -12.42
CA LEU A 182 6.11 31.96 -11.25
C LEU A 182 4.98 30.98 -10.89
N ARG A 183 3.72 31.43 -10.90
CA ARG A 183 2.56 30.57 -10.72
C ARG A 183 2.45 29.50 -11.82
N SER A 184 2.64 29.88 -13.08
CA SER A 184 2.61 28.92 -14.19
C SER A 184 3.70 27.85 -14.08
N GLN A 185 4.90 28.20 -13.58
CA GLN A 185 5.95 27.21 -13.29
C GLN A 185 5.52 26.26 -12.16
N LEU A 186 4.83 26.76 -11.13
CA LEU A 186 4.26 25.92 -10.08
C LEU A 186 3.19 24.97 -10.65
N ASP A 187 2.26 25.46 -11.47
CA ASP A 187 1.20 24.64 -12.06
C ASP A 187 1.78 23.50 -12.92
N GLY A 188 2.82 23.81 -13.73
CA GLY A 188 3.57 22.80 -14.47
C GLY A 188 4.28 21.79 -13.56
N GLY A 189 4.84 22.27 -12.44
CA GLY A 189 5.43 21.43 -11.41
C GLY A 189 4.41 20.51 -10.74
N MET A 190 3.21 21.00 -10.44
CA MET A 190 2.11 20.22 -9.84
C MET A 190 1.70 19.06 -10.75
N ALA A 191 1.65 19.26 -12.07
CA ALA A 191 1.40 18.18 -13.01
C ALA A 191 2.46 17.07 -12.93
N LEU A 192 3.74 17.43 -12.75
CA LEU A 192 4.82 16.46 -12.49
C LEU A 192 4.65 15.77 -11.13
N GLY A 193 4.19 16.49 -10.11
CA GLY A 193 3.89 15.94 -8.78
C GLY A 193 2.76 14.91 -8.83
N GLN A 194 1.70 15.19 -9.60
CA GLN A 194 0.59 14.27 -9.84
C GLN A 194 1.04 13.01 -10.57
N ARG A 195 1.88 13.13 -11.60
CA ARG A 195 2.45 11.97 -12.29
C ARG A 195 3.30 11.11 -11.36
N ALA A 196 4.16 11.74 -10.55
CA ALA A 196 4.97 11.02 -9.56
C ALA A 196 4.09 10.28 -8.53
N ALA A 197 3.00 10.90 -8.06
CA ALA A 197 2.05 10.24 -7.17
C ALA A 197 1.35 9.05 -7.84
N GLN A 198 0.95 9.18 -9.11
CA GLN A 198 0.38 8.09 -9.90
C GLN A 198 1.37 6.94 -10.10
N GLU A 199 2.65 7.23 -10.38
CA GLU A 199 3.69 6.20 -10.49
C GLU A 199 3.90 5.44 -9.17
N VAL A 200 3.91 6.15 -8.05
CA VAL A 200 4.01 5.53 -6.71
C VAL A 200 2.80 4.62 -6.45
N TYR A 201 1.61 5.06 -6.82
CA TYR A 201 0.38 4.27 -6.72
C TYR A 201 0.43 3.00 -7.59
N GLU A 202 0.79 3.12 -8.87
CA GLU A 202 0.86 1.98 -9.80
C GLU A 202 1.96 0.98 -9.42
N ARG A 203 3.14 1.45 -8.99
CA ARG A 203 4.20 0.57 -8.46
C ARG A 203 3.72 -0.18 -7.22
N SER A 204 2.98 0.48 -6.35
CA SER A 204 2.45 -0.13 -5.14
C SER A 204 1.38 -1.18 -5.44
N ARG A 205 0.49 -0.90 -6.41
CA ARG A 205 -0.48 -1.88 -6.91
C ARG A 205 0.18 -3.09 -7.51
N LEU A 206 1.20 -2.89 -8.37
CA LEU A 206 1.96 -3.99 -8.94
C LEU A 206 2.60 -4.85 -7.84
N SER A 207 3.21 -4.24 -6.83
CA SER A 207 3.79 -4.96 -5.70
C SER A 207 2.76 -5.78 -4.92
N ILE A 208 1.58 -5.20 -4.67
CA ILE A 208 0.46 -5.91 -4.04
C ILE A 208 0.01 -7.11 -4.90
N TYR A 209 -0.15 -6.93 -6.21
CA TYR A 209 -0.53 -8.02 -7.11
C TYR A 209 0.50 -9.14 -7.15
N LEU A 210 1.80 -8.81 -7.20
CA LEU A 210 2.88 -9.80 -7.17
C LEU A 210 2.90 -10.58 -5.84
N THR A 211 2.76 -9.87 -4.72
CA THR A 211 2.75 -10.49 -3.39
C THR A 211 1.51 -11.38 -3.19
N LEU A 212 0.35 -10.95 -3.70
CA LEU A 212 -0.88 -11.74 -3.71
C LEU A 212 -0.70 -13.00 -4.55
N ALA A 213 -0.17 -12.89 -5.77
CA ALA A 213 0.09 -14.04 -6.64
C ALA A 213 1.05 -15.04 -5.99
N ALA A 214 2.14 -14.56 -5.40
CA ALA A 214 3.10 -15.41 -4.67
C ALA A 214 2.43 -16.14 -3.49
N SER A 215 1.53 -15.47 -2.78
CA SER A 215 0.82 -16.05 -1.63
C SER A 215 -0.20 -17.12 -2.06
N VAL A 216 -0.90 -16.92 -3.18
CA VAL A 216 -1.79 -17.93 -3.77
C VAL A 216 -0.98 -19.16 -4.19
N LEU A 217 0.16 -18.99 -4.86
CA LEU A 217 1.04 -20.09 -5.25
C LEU A 217 1.55 -20.86 -4.02
N LEU A 218 1.91 -20.15 -2.95
CA LEU A 218 2.33 -20.77 -1.70
C LEU A 218 1.19 -21.55 -1.03
N ALA A 219 -0.04 -21.01 -1.03
CA ALA A 219 -1.21 -21.71 -0.50
C ALA A 219 -1.53 -22.98 -1.30
N ILE A 220 -1.44 -22.93 -2.64
CA ILE A 220 -1.59 -24.11 -3.52
C ILE A 220 -0.51 -25.15 -3.19
N LEU A 221 0.75 -24.72 -3.04
CA LEU A 221 1.86 -25.62 -2.71
C LEU A 221 1.66 -26.30 -1.35
N ILE A 222 1.27 -25.55 -0.31
CA ILE A 222 0.97 -26.11 1.01
C ILE A 222 -0.19 -27.11 0.93
N THR A 223 -1.27 -26.76 0.21
CA THR A 223 -2.43 -27.64 0.02
C THR A 223 -2.03 -28.93 -0.68
N TRP A 224 -1.21 -28.84 -1.73
CA TRP A 224 -0.69 -30.00 -2.45
C TRP A 224 0.20 -30.89 -1.55
N LEU A 225 1.07 -30.29 -0.74
CA LEU A 225 1.91 -31.01 0.22
C LEU A 225 1.08 -31.74 1.28
N ILE A 226 0.05 -31.10 1.85
CA ILE A 226 -0.86 -31.73 2.80
C ILE A 226 -1.63 -32.88 2.14
N SER A 227 -2.17 -32.66 0.94
CA SER A 227 -2.89 -33.69 0.19
C SER A 227 -2.02 -34.93 -0.04
N ARG A 228 -0.76 -34.74 -0.45
CA ARG A 228 0.19 -35.83 -0.68
C ARG A 228 0.66 -36.51 0.60
N ALA A 229 0.89 -35.75 1.67
CA ALA A 229 1.51 -36.26 2.91
C ALA A 229 0.50 -36.81 3.94
N VAL A 230 -0.78 -36.46 3.82
CA VAL A 230 -1.82 -36.83 4.79
C VAL A 230 -3.03 -37.45 4.11
N VAL A 231 -3.64 -36.77 3.13
CA VAL A 231 -4.92 -37.20 2.55
C VAL A 231 -4.76 -38.52 1.78
N ARG A 232 -3.80 -38.62 0.86
CA ARG A 232 -3.57 -39.85 0.06
C ARG A 232 -3.22 -41.09 0.90
N PRO A 233 -2.30 -41.01 1.89
CA PRO A 233 -2.06 -42.15 2.79
C PRO A 233 -3.29 -42.57 3.58
N LEU A 234 -4.12 -41.62 4.01
CA LEU A 234 -5.36 -41.91 4.74
C LEU A 234 -6.39 -42.62 3.85
N GLU A 235 -6.56 -42.17 2.60
CA GLU A 235 -7.40 -42.85 1.60
C GLU A 235 -6.92 -44.29 1.35
N THR A 236 -5.60 -44.51 1.31
CA THR A 236 -5.02 -45.86 1.16
C THR A 236 -5.37 -46.77 2.33
N VAL A 237 -5.30 -46.24 3.56
CA VAL A 237 -5.71 -46.98 4.77
C VAL A 237 -7.20 -47.27 4.77
N MET A 238 -8.04 -46.30 4.41
CA MET A 238 -9.49 -46.50 4.32
C MET A 238 -9.86 -47.58 3.29
N ALA A 239 -9.24 -47.57 2.11
CA ALA A 239 -9.47 -48.58 1.09
C ALA A 239 -9.05 -49.99 1.55
N PHE A 240 -7.95 -50.09 2.30
CA PHE A 240 -7.52 -51.35 2.90
C PHE A 240 -8.52 -51.89 3.92
N VAL A 241 -8.99 -51.04 4.84
CA VAL A 241 -9.98 -51.43 5.86
C VAL A 241 -11.28 -51.88 5.19
N ALA A 242 -11.73 -51.21 4.13
CA ALA A 242 -12.92 -51.61 3.37
C ALA A 242 -12.78 -53.02 2.77
N ARG A 243 -11.62 -53.37 2.21
CA ARG A 243 -11.33 -54.71 1.69
C ARG A 243 -11.36 -55.79 2.78
N VAL A 244 -10.74 -55.51 3.92
CA VAL A 244 -10.75 -56.42 5.08
C VAL A 244 -12.18 -56.65 5.55
N GLY A 245 -13.00 -55.60 5.63
CA GLY A 245 -14.43 -55.69 5.96
C GLY A 245 -15.25 -56.53 4.97
N ALA A 246 -14.82 -56.62 3.71
CA ALA A 246 -15.40 -57.50 2.70
C ALA A 246 -14.88 -58.95 2.75
N GLY A 247 -13.99 -59.28 3.70
CA GLY A 247 -13.42 -60.61 3.87
C GLY A 247 -12.14 -60.89 3.07
N ASP A 248 -11.59 -59.90 2.36
CA ASP A 248 -10.29 -60.02 1.71
C ASP A 248 -9.15 -59.72 2.71
N LEU A 249 -8.55 -60.80 3.23
CA LEU A 249 -7.44 -60.75 4.19
C LEU A 249 -6.06 -60.94 3.53
N SER A 250 -5.97 -60.93 2.20
CA SER A 250 -4.73 -61.24 1.46
C SER A 250 -3.74 -60.07 1.36
N GLY A 251 -4.18 -58.84 1.65
CA GLY A 251 -3.37 -57.63 1.52
C GLY A 251 -2.61 -57.23 2.78
N GLN A 252 -1.64 -56.33 2.62
CA GLN A 252 -0.91 -55.71 3.73
C GLN A 252 -0.67 -54.22 3.46
N LEU A 253 -0.75 -53.38 4.49
CA LEU A 253 -0.35 -51.96 4.42
C LEU A 253 1.17 -51.83 4.57
N ALA A 254 1.77 -50.90 3.83
CA ALA A 254 3.19 -50.60 3.94
C ALA A 254 3.53 -49.99 5.32
N ALA A 255 4.31 -50.72 6.13
CA ALA A 255 4.63 -50.34 7.52
C ALA A 255 5.86 -49.41 7.67
N GLY A 256 6.25 -48.68 6.61
CA GLY A 256 7.50 -47.90 6.59
C GLY A 256 7.44 -46.54 7.31
N GLY A 257 6.25 -46.04 7.65
CA GLY A 257 6.06 -44.73 8.27
C GLY A 257 6.36 -44.73 9.77
N ARG A 258 7.14 -43.75 10.25
CA ARG A 258 7.33 -43.48 11.69
C ARG A 258 6.30 -42.51 12.28
N ASP A 259 5.31 -42.11 11.48
CA ASP A 259 4.20 -41.24 11.89
C ASP A 259 2.95 -42.05 12.27
N GLU A 260 1.86 -41.36 12.61
CA GLU A 260 0.62 -41.99 13.05
C GLU A 260 0.00 -42.89 11.97
N ILE A 261 0.16 -42.57 10.67
CA ILE A 261 -0.33 -43.42 9.58
C ILE A 261 0.45 -44.73 9.57
N GLY A 262 1.78 -44.68 9.68
CA GLY A 262 2.60 -45.89 9.72
C GLY A 262 2.31 -46.77 10.93
N ARG A 263 2.12 -46.16 12.12
CA ARG A 263 1.67 -46.89 13.32
C ARG A 263 0.29 -47.54 13.12
N LEU A 264 -0.67 -46.80 12.57
CA LEU A 264 -2.00 -47.33 12.27
C LEU A 264 -1.94 -48.51 11.29
N GLY A 265 -1.13 -48.39 10.24
CA GLY A 265 -0.91 -49.48 9.29
C GLY A 265 -0.33 -50.74 9.93
N GLY A 266 0.65 -50.58 10.83
CA GLY A 266 1.20 -51.69 11.62
C GLY A 266 0.14 -52.39 12.49
N THR A 267 -0.67 -51.62 13.20
CA THR A 267 -1.76 -52.16 14.04
C THR A 267 -2.83 -52.88 13.20
N LEU A 268 -3.22 -52.30 12.05
CA LEU A 268 -4.19 -52.92 11.16
C LEU A 268 -3.68 -54.23 10.54
N ASN A 269 -2.40 -54.29 10.19
CA ASN A 269 -1.78 -55.53 9.71
C ASN A 269 -1.84 -56.64 10.77
N ALA A 270 -1.56 -56.32 12.03
CA ALA A 270 -1.66 -57.29 13.14
C ALA A 270 -3.10 -57.79 13.33
N MET A 271 -4.10 -56.91 13.18
CA MET A 271 -5.51 -57.28 13.23
C MET A 271 -5.88 -58.26 12.10
N VAL A 272 -5.43 -57.99 10.86
CA VAL A 272 -5.69 -58.87 9.71
C VAL A 272 -5.03 -60.25 9.89
N ALA A 273 -3.82 -60.30 10.46
CA ALA A 273 -3.17 -61.57 10.80
C ALA A 273 -4.01 -62.38 11.80
N GLY A 274 -4.50 -61.74 12.88
CA GLY A 274 -5.38 -62.39 13.85
C GLY A 274 -6.71 -62.86 13.25
N LEU A 275 -7.34 -62.07 12.36
CA LEU A 275 -8.54 -62.47 11.64
C LEU A 275 -8.29 -63.67 10.71
N SER A 276 -7.12 -63.70 10.06
CA SER A 276 -6.72 -64.79 9.17
C SER A 276 -6.49 -66.08 9.95
N ASP A 277 -5.87 -66.00 11.13
CA ASP A 277 -5.71 -67.13 12.04
C ASP A 277 -7.05 -67.65 12.54
N LEU A 278 -7.94 -66.76 12.98
CA LEU A 278 -9.29 -67.15 13.42
C LEU A 278 -10.08 -67.85 12.30
N ALA A 279 -10.00 -67.33 11.07
CA ALA A 279 -10.63 -67.95 9.91
C ALA A 279 -10.04 -69.32 9.58
N ARG A 280 -8.72 -69.50 9.70
CA ARG A 280 -8.04 -70.80 9.52
C ARG A 280 -8.48 -71.80 10.58
N THR A 281 -8.47 -71.42 11.85
CA THR A 281 -8.90 -72.27 12.96
C THR A 281 -10.37 -72.66 12.84
N ASN A 282 -11.24 -71.74 12.42
CA ASN A 282 -12.67 -72.03 12.20
C ASN A 282 -12.88 -73.02 11.04
N ARG A 283 -12.14 -72.86 9.93
CA ARG A 283 -12.17 -73.83 8.82
C ARG A 283 -11.69 -75.21 9.25
N ALA A 284 -10.62 -75.30 10.05
CA ALA A 284 -10.12 -76.56 10.60
C ALA A 284 -11.17 -77.23 11.50
N ALA A 285 -11.75 -76.49 12.46
CA ALA A 285 -12.81 -77.00 13.33
C ALA A 285 -14.04 -77.48 12.54
N THR A 286 -14.41 -76.79 11.46
CA THR A 286 -15.51 -77.21 10.58
C THR A 286 -15.16 -78.47 9.78
N ALA A 287 -13.90 -78.63 9.35
CA ALA A 287 -13.42 -79.84 8.70
C ALA A 287 -13.44 -81.05 9.66
N ASP A 288 -12.97 -80.86 10.89
CA ASP A 288 -13.00 -81.88 11.94
C ASP A 288 -14.44 -82.29 12.28
N LEU A 289 -15.36 -81.31 12.42
CA LEU A 289 -16.80 -81.57 12.61
C LEU A 289 -17.40 -82.37 11.44
N ASN A 290 -17.07 -82.02 10.20
CA ASN A 290 -17.56 -82.73 9.02
C ASN A 290 -17.01 -84.17 8.95
N ALA A 291 -15.74 -84.38 9.31
CA ALA A 291 -15.13 -85.70 9.39
C ALA A 291 -15.80 -86.56 10.47
N ALA A 292 -15.99 -86.02 11.68
CA ALA A 292 -16.71 -86.70 12.76
C ALA A 292 -18.16 -87.03 12.37
N ALA A 293 -18.86 -86.11 11.69
CA ALA A 293 -20.22 -86.36 11.20
C ALA A 293 -20.27 -87.42 10.08
N ALA A 294 -19.20 -87.57 9.28
CA ALA A 294 -19.09 -88.67 8.32
C ALA A 294 -18.84 -90.02 9.02
N GLU A 295 -17.97 -90.05 10.02
CA GLU A 295 -17.69 -91.24 10.83
C GLU A 295 -18.94 -91.71 11.59
N ILE A 296 -19.68 -90.79 12.22
CA ILE A 296 -20.96 -91.10 12.88
C ILE A 296 -21.97 -91.70 11.89
N ARG A 297 -22.08 -91.12 10.68
CA ARG A 297 -22.98 -91.65 9.64
C ARG A 297 -22.57 -93.05 9.19
N ALA A 298 -21.27 -93.30 9.00
CA ALA A 298 -20.75 -94.61 8.66
C ALA A 298 -21.05 -95.64 9.76
N SER A 299 -20.77 -95.30 11.03
CA SER A 299 -21.08 -96.16 12.17
C SER A 299 -22.58 -96.44 12.32
N ALA A 300 -23.43 -95.43 12.12
CA ALA A 300 -24.88 -95.60 12.14
C ALA A 300 -25.38 -96.52 11.00
N GLN A 301 -24.80 -96.44 9.81
CA GLN A 301 -25.09 -97.37 8.70
C GLN A 301 -24.63 -98.79 9.01
N GLU A 302 -23.45 -98.95 9.61
CA GLU A 302 -22.92 -100.25 10.02
C GLU A 302 -23.80 -100.90 11.09
N GLN A 303 -24.28 -100.11 12.06
CA GLN A 303 -25.27 -100.55 13.05
C GLN A 303 -26.60 -100.93 12.41
N ALA A 304 -27.13 -100.12 11.48
CA ALA A 304 -28.36 -100.46 10.76
C ALA A 304 -28.24 -101.76 9.96
N ALA A 305 -27.12 -101.96 9.26
CA ALA A 305 -26.82 -103.20 8.52
C ALA A 305 -26.64 -104.40 9.45
N SER A 306 -25.99 -104.22 10.60
CA SER A 306 -25.87 -105.25 11.64
C SER A 306 -27.21 -105.65 12.22
N VAL A 307 -28.14 -104.69 12.37
CA VAL A 307 -29.50 -104.97 12.85
C VAL A 307 -30.28 -105.73 11.77
N GLU A 308 -30.14 -105.39 10.48
CA GLU A 308 -30.73 -106.16 9.37
C GLU A 308 -30.20 -107.60 9.27
N GLN A 309 -28.94 -107.87 9.64
CA GLN A 309 -28.37 -109.23 9.66
C GLN A 309 -28.80 -110.06 10.88
N GLN A 310 -29.36 -109.44 11.93
CA GLN A 310 -29.79 -110.13 13.16
C GLN A 310 -31.27 -110.57 13.13
N PHE A 311 -32.00 -110.26 12.06
CA PHE A 311 -33.37 -110.73 11.81
C PHE A 311 -33.40 -111.70 10.62
#